data_AF-A0A9N9K670-F1
#
_entry.id   AF-A0A9N9K670-F1
#
_cell.length_a   1.000
_cell.length_b   1.000
_cell.length_c   1.000
_cell.angle_alpha   90.00
_cell.angle_beta   90.00
_cell.angle_gamma   90.00
#
_symmetry.space_group_name_H-M   'P 1'
#
loop_
_entity.id
_entity.type
_entity.pdbx_description
1 polymer ?
#
loop_
_entity_poly.entity_id
_entity_poly.type
_entity_poly.pdbx_seq_one_letter_code
_entity_poly.pdbx_strand_id
1 'polypeptide(L)'
;RNWMANGEFQFTKSKNFKKPAYNLMCQWIIETWEDISTEIIEKFFKKYSISNKLDRSKDYLMHSEEKNNELEELFIILTEDLEND
;
A
#
# COMPACT_ATOMS: atom_id res chain seq x y z
N ARG A 1 10.69 -4.31 11.81
CA ARG A 1 9.97 -3.63 12.93
C ARG A 1 10.70 -2.43 13.48
N ASN A 2 11.87 -2.10 12.94
CA ASN A 2 12.77 -1.15 13.58
C ASN A 2 12.15 0.25 13.60
N TRP A 3 11.34 0.60 12.60
CA TRP A 3 10.68 1.91 12.53
C TRP A 3 9.50 2.04 13.52
N MET A 4 8.68 1.00 13.73
CA MET A 4 7.59 1.02 14.74
C MET A 4 8.10 0.95 16.19
N ALA A 5 9.24 0.27 16.41
CA ALA A 5 9.83 0.12 17.72
C ALA A 5 10.83 1.24 18.07
N ASN A 6 11.56 1.78 17.09
CA ASN A 6 12.65 2.75 17.26
C ASN A 6 12.46 4.04 16.45
N GLY A 7 11.30 4.25 15.83
CA GLY A 7 10.96 5.50 15.17
C GLY A 7 10.80 6.66 16.16
N GLU A 8 10.89 7.88 15.64
CA GLU A 8 10.68 9.08 16.44
C GLU A 8 9.19 9.26 16.77
N PHE A 9 8.76 8.75 17.93
CA PHE A 9 7.41 8.95 18.45
C PHE A 9 7.39 10.00 19.53
N GLN A 10 6.42 10.91 19.44
CA GLN A 10 6.15 11.85 20.52
C GLN A 10 4.87 11.44 21.25
N PHE A 11 4.85 11.61 22.56
CA PHE A 11 3.65 11.44 23.37
C PHE A 11 2.96 12.79 23.62
N THR A 12 1.64 12.77 23.65
CA THR A 12 0.82 13.86 24.19
C THR A 12 1.03 13.96 25.70
N LYS A 13 0.63 15.08 26.31
CA LYS A 13 0.67 15.24 27.78
C LYS A 13 -0.13 14.14 28.51
N SER A 14 -1.14 13.58 27.85
CA SER A 14 -1.96 12.46 28.36
C SER A 14 -1.41 11.07 28.04
N LYS A 15 -0.13 10.97 27.60
CA LYS A 15 0.56 9.71 27.22
C LYS A 15 -0.01 8.94 26.03
N ASN A 16 -0.91 9.53 25.25
CA ASN A 16 -1.29 8.98 23.94
C ASN A 16 -0.21 9.32 22.90
N PHE A 17 -0.02 8.48 21.88
CA PHE A 17 0.83 8.82 20.73
C PHE A 17 0.34 10.09 20.06
N LYS A 18 1.27 11.01 19.76
CA LYS A 18 0.99 12.13 18.86
C LYS A 18 0.91 11.61 17.44
N LYS A 19 0.01 12.20 16.66
CA LYS A 19 0.00 12.04 15.21
C LYS A 19 1.39 12.45 14.65
N PRO A 20 2.00 11.64 13.78
CA PRO A 20 3.20 12.03 13.03
C PRO A 20 2.95 13.32 12.23
N ALA A 21 4.01 14.08 11.97
CA ALA A 21 3.90 15.24 11.11
C ALA A 21 3.57 14.82 9.67
N TYR A 22 2.84 15.66 8.94
CA TYR A 22 2.38 15.31 7.59
C TYR A 22 3.52 15.01 6.62
N ASN A 23 4.61 15.77 6.70
CA ASN A 23 5.82 15.53 5.91
C ASN A 23 6.40 14.13 6.14
N LEU A 24 6.41 13.67 7.39
CA LEU A 24 6.91 12.33 7.74
C LEU A 24 5.99 11.24 7.18
N MET A 25 4.66 11.41 7.27
CA MET A 25 3.73 10.47 6.64
C MET A 25 3.86 10.45 5.11
N CYS A 26 4.03 11.60 4.47
CA CYS A 26 4.24 11.68 3.03
C CYS A 26 5.55 10.99 2.61
N GLN A 27 6.61 11.15 3.40
CA GLN A 27 7.87 10.47 3.16
C GLN A 27 7.71 8.95 3.22
N TRP A 28 7.07 8.42 4.26
CA TRP A 28 6.81 6.98 4.37
C TRP A 28 6.00 6.45 3.19
N ILE A 29 4.96 7.20 2.78
CA ILE A 29 4.17 6.83 1.60
C ILE A 29 5.08 6.74 0.38
N ILE A 30 5.90 7.77 0.10
CA ILE A 30 6.81 7.79 -1.05
C ILE A 30 7.79 6.62 -1.00
N GLU A 31 8.49 6.42 0.11
CA GLU A 31 9.47 5.34 0.29
C GLU A 31 8.83 3.97 0.05
N THR A 32 7.65 3.72 0.63
CA THR A 32 6.91 2.47 0.40
C THR A 32 6.48 2.30 -1.06
N TRP A 33 6.06 3.36 -1.74
CA TRP A 33 5.70 3.27 -3.16
C TRP A 33 6.91 3.04 -4.06
N GLU A 34 8.11 3.50 -3.67
CA GLU A 34 9.36 3.26 -4.41
C GLU A 34 9.82 1.80 -4.31
N ASP A 35 9.53 1.12 -3.19
CA ASP A 35 9.87 -0.28 -2.97
C ASP A 35 8.96 -1.26 -3.75
N ILE A 36 7.77 -0.81 -4.18
CA ILE A 36 6.80 -1.64 -4.90
C ILE A 36 7.00 -1.50 -6.41
N SER A 37 7.15 -2.63 -7.11
CA SER A 37 7.30 -2.60 -8.57
C SER A 37 6.05 -2.05 -9.26
N THR A 38 6.26 -1.24 -10.31
CA THR A 38 5.16 -0.67 -11.10
C THR A 38 4.27 -1.73 -11.74
N GLU A 39 4.81 -2.92 -12.04
CA GLU A 39 4.05 -4.06 -12.57
C GLU A 39 3.00 -4.55 -11.56
N ILE A 40 3.38 -4.65 -10.28
CA ILE A 40 2.48 -5.05 -9.20
C ILE A 40 1.37 -4.00 -9.05
N ILE A 41 1.74 -2.72 -8.98
CA ILE A 41 0.79 -1.61 -8.87
C ILE A 41 -0.22 -1.65 -10.02
N GLU A 42 0.26 -1.78 -11.26
CA GLU A 42 -0.60 -1.86 -12.42
C GLU A 42 -1.56 -3.05 -12.37
N LYS A 43 -1.09 -4.24 -11.98
CA LYS A 43 -1.92 -5.45 -11.88
C LYS A 43 -3.01 -5.29 -10.81
N PHE A 44 -2.69 -4.72 -9.65
CA PHE A 44 -3.65 -4.46 -8.58
C PHE A 44 -4.74 -3.46 -9.02
N PHE A 45 -4.32 -2.30 -9.54
CA PHE A 45 -5.25 -1.26 -9.98
C PHE A 45 -6.18 -1.79 -11.07
N LYS A 46 -5.65 -2.58 -11.99
CA LYS A 46 -6.40 -3.30 -13.01
C LYS A 46 -7.41 -4.29 -12.39
N LYS A 47 -7.01 -5.19 -11.48
CA LYS A 47 -7.93 -6.16 -10.83
C LYS A 47 -9.10 -5.49 -10.12
N TYR A 48 -8.85 -4.38 -9.43
CA TYR A 48 -9.88 -3.66 -8.68
C TYR A 48 -10.60 -2.59 -9.52
N SER A 49 -10.41 -2.59 -10.85
CA SER A 49 -11.05 -1.63 -11.76
C SER A 49 -10.77 -0.16 -11.38
N ILE A 50 -9.61 0.10 -10.76
CA ILE A 50 -9.11 1.42 -10.47
C ILE A 50 -8.35 1.90 -11.71
N SER A 51 -9.12 2.36 -12.70
CA SER A 51 -8.59 2.87 -13.96
C SER A 51 -8.39 4.39 -13.87
N ASN A 52 -7.24 4.88 -14.34
CA ASN A 52 -7.00 6.33 -14.50
C ASN A 52 -7.67 6.91 -15.77
N LYS A 53 -8.36 6.08 -16.56
CA LYS A 53 -9.10 6.55 -17.74
C LYS A 53 -10.44 7.14 -17.32
N LEU A 54 -10.63 8.42 -17.61
CA LEU A 54 -11.89 9.15 -17.40
C LEU A 54 -13.08 8.49 -18.13
N ASP A 55 -12.83 7.81 -19.25
CA ASP A 55 -13.87 7.18 -20.07
C ASP A 55 -14.42 5.88 -19.49
N ARG A 56 -13.78 5.33 -18.44
CA ARG A 56 -14.15 4.06 -17.79
C ARG A 56 -14.27 2.86 -18.76
N SER A 57 -13.74 2.98 -19.98
CA SER A 57 -14.03 2.04 -21.08
C SER A 57 -13.31 0.70 -20.93
N LYS A 58 -12.56 0.49 -19.84
CA LYS A 58 -11.81 -0.74 -19.58
C LYS A 58 -12.20 -1.42 -18.27
N ASP A 59 -13.10 -0.82 -17.48
CA ASP A 59 -13.50 -1.38 -16.19
C ASP A 59 -14.27 -2.69 -16.34
N TYR A 60 -14.98 -2.89 -17.47
CA TYR A 60 -15.77 -4.10 -17.72
C TYR A 60 -14.93 -5.33 -18.18
N LEU A 61 -13.65 -5.16 -18.48
CA LEU A 61 -12.78 -6.22 -19.01
C LEU A 61 -12.03 -7.00 -17.92
N MET A 62 -12.25 -6.69 -16.64
CA MET A 62 -11.31 -7.04 -15.56
C MET A 62 -11.91 -7.96 -14.48
N HIS A 63 -12.53 -9.08 -14.87
CA HIS A 63 -12.78 -10.19 -13.94
C HIS A 63 -12.60 -11.52 -14.67
N SER A 64 -11.39 -12.09 -14.60
CA SER A 64 -11.13 -13.49 -14.89
C SER A 64 -10.63 -14.14 -13.59
N GLU A 65 -11.31 -15.17 -13.11
CA GLU A 65 -11.04 -15.85 -11.83
C GLU A 65 -9.59 -16.35 -11.71
N GLU A 66 -8.94 -16.68 -12.83
CA GLU A 66 -7.54 -17.11 -12.88
C GLU A 66 -6.55 -16.04 -12.36
N LYS A 67 -6.88 -14.75 -12.47
CA LYS A 67 -6.02 -13.65 -11.99
C LYS A 67 -6.17 -13.37 -10.49
N ASN A 68 -7.12 -14.04 -9.82
CA ASN A 68 -7.34 -13.80 -8.40
C ASN A 68 -6.25 -14.43 -7.54
N ASN A 69 -5.85 -15.66 -7.83
CA ASN A 69 -4.88 -16.42 -7.03
C ASN A 69 -3.49 -15.77 -7.01
N GLU A 70 -2.95 -15.35 -8.16
CA GLU A 70 -1.63 -14.69 -8.25
C GLU A 70 -1.59 -13.35 -7.50
N LEU A 71 -2.71 -12.64 -7.46
CA LEU A 71 -2.80 -11.35 -6.76
C LEU A 71 -3.13 -11.50 -5.27
N GLU A 72 -3.74 -12.61 -4.86
CA GLU A 72 -3.85 -12.97 -3.45
C GLU A 72 -2.46 -13.33 -2.89
N GLU A 73 -1.64 -14.05 -3.66
CA GLU A 73 -0.25 -14.33 -3.30
C GLU A 73 0.60 -13.04 -3.22
N LEU A 74 0.47 -12.13 -4.19
CA LEU A 74 1.12 -10.81 -4.12
C LEU A 74 0.57 -9.94 -2.99
N PHE A 75 -0.72 -10.03 -2.64
CA PHE A 75 -1.30 -9.29 -1.53
C PHE A 75 -0.76 -9.83 -0.21
N ILE A 76 -0.69 -11.15 -0.06
CA ILE A 76 -0.05 -11.81 1.08
C ILE A 76 1.39 -11.34 1.21
N ILE A 77 2.20 -11.37 0.14
CA ILE A 77 3.61 -10.91 0.16
C ILE A 77 3.70 -9.44 0.57
N LEU A 78 2.91 -8.55 -0.04
CA LEU A 78 2.90 -7.12 0.31
C LEU A 78 2.46 -6.87 1.77
N THR A 79 1.60 -7.71 2.33
CA THR A 79 1.14 -7.59 3.72
C THR A 79 2.05 -8.31 4.72
N GLU A 80 2.69 -9.42 4.34
CA GLU A 80 3.66 -10.15 5.15
C GLU A 80 4.94 -9.33 5.31
N ASP A 81 5.39 -8.61 4.28
CA ASP A 81 6.50 -7.67 4.38
C ASP A 81 6.16 -6.48 5.31
N LEU A 82 4.87 -6.08 5.39
CA LEU A 82 4.39 -5.08 6.35
C LEU A 82 4.21 -5.62 7.78
N GLU A 83 3.99 -6.93 7.94
CA GLU A 83 3.83 -7.57 9.24
C GLU A 83 5.16 -8.10 9.82
N ASN A 84 6.11 -8.54 8.99
CA ASN A 84 7.42 -9.07 9.42
C ASN A 84 8.51 -8.01 9.54
N ASP A 85 8.27 -6.79 9.10
CA ASP A 85 8.92 -5.63 9.68
C ASP A 85 8.24 -5.28 11.00
#